data_AF-A0A950K1C1-F1
#
_entry.id   AF-A0A950K1C1-F1
#
_cell.length_a   1.000
_cell.length_b   1.000
_cell.length_c   1.000
_cell.angle_alpha   90.00
_cell.angle_beta   90.00
_cell.angle_gamma   90.00
#
_symmetry.space_group_name_H-M   'P 1'
#
loop_
_entity.id
_entity.type
_entity.pdbx_description
1 polymer ?
#
loop_
_entity_poly.entity_id
_entity_poly.type
_entity_poly.pdbx_seq_one_letter_code
_entity_poly.pdbx_strand_id
1 'polypeptide(L)'
;IDEAQKTVTSATGELALNYGTGLCTINAPKAQGAVGFLSKAGPLTLKSLTVDSKNEYAAILAVPLDDKDLSTSGSVLVQVTTQCRPYHWKEAPATFKDPEGKNTYEGKRIEDTGSEPWNEIETQATLTIRNARLKKATALDPNGMPAGDVAVDVKAGALTLTLPRNALYVVLQ
;
A
#
# COMPACT_ATOMS: atom_id res chain seq x y z
N ILE A 1 18.04 -8.00 -13.33
CA ILE A 1 17.01 -7.17 -13.97
C ILE A 1 16.50 -7.96 -15.17
N ASP A 2 15.20 -8.07 -15.32
CA ASP A 2 14.56 -8.64 -16.51
C ASP A 2 13.92 -7.49 -17.31
N GLU A 3 14.58 -7.11 -18.40
CA GLU A 3 14.14 -5.98 -19.23
C GLU A 3 12.88 -6.31 -20.04
N ALA A 4 12.72 -7.57 -20.44
CA ALA A 4 11.57 -8.02 -21.23
C ALA A 4 10.29 -7.98 -20.38
N GLN A 5 10.37 -8.46 -19.15
CA GLN A 5 9.27 -8.41 -18.17
C GLN A 5 9.20 -7.10 -17.40
N LYS A 6 10.11 -6.15 -17.70
CA LYS A 6 10.23 -4.87 -17.01
C LYS A 6 10.25 -5.00 -15.49
N THR A 7 11.00 -5.97 -14.99
CA THR A 7 11.02 -6.36 -13.58
C THR A 7 12.42 -6.32 -13.00
N VAL A 8 12.54 -5.74 -11.80
CA VAL A 8 13.75 -5.77 -10.98
C VAL A 8 13.43 -6.57 -9.72
N THR A 9 14.17 -7.64 -9.49
CA THR A 9 14.03 -8.47 -8.30
C THR A 9 15.28 -8.34 -7.43
N SER A 10 15.06 -8.22 -6.12
CA SER A 10 16.13 -8.25 -5.12
C SER A 10 16.88 -9.59 -5.11
N ALA A 11 18.08 -9.62 -4.53
CA ALA A 11 18.88 -10.84 -4.41
C ALA A 11 18.19 -11.95 -3.58
N THR A 12 17.34 -11.59 -2.62
CA THR A 12 16.57 -12.56 -1.81
C THR A 12 15.32 -13.07 -2.52
N GLY A 13 14.90 -12.42 -3.61
CA GLY A 13 13.62 -12.72 -4.27
C GLY A 13 12.40 -12.15 -3.55
N GLU A 14 12.57 -11.47 -2.41
CA GLU A 14 11.45 -11.03 -1.57
C GLU A 14 10.88 -9.68 -1.99
N LEU A 15 11.68 -8.83 -2.62
CA LEU A 15 11.25 -7.56 -3.22
C LEU A 15 11.26 -7.66 -4.75
N ALA A 16 10.18 -7.22 -5.38
CA ALA A 16 10.06 -7.10 -6.83
C ALA A 16 9.45 -5.75 -7.21
N LEU A 17 10.05 -5.08 -8.20
CA LEU A 17 9.52 -3.88 -8.85
C LEU A 17 9.23 -4.20 -10.30
N ASN A 18 7.96 -4.16 -10.70
CA ASN A 18 7.56 -4.12 -12.10
C ASN A 18 7.39 -2.65 -12.53
N TYR A 19 8.39 -2.11 -13.21
CA TYR A 19 8.36 -0.73 -13.69
C TYR A 19 7.53 -0.56 -14.97
N GLY A 20 7.07 -1.66 -15.58
CA GLY A 20 6.10 -1.62 -16.67
C GLY A 20 4.68 -1.30 -16.19
N THR A 21 4.30 -1.82 -15.01
CA THR A 21 2.99 -1.59 -14.39
C THR A 21 3.03 -0.55 -13.26
N GLY A 22 4.24 -0.16 -12.81
CA GLY A 22 4.44 0.75 -11.70
C GLY A 22 4.04 0.13 -10.35
N LEU A 23 4.29 -1.17 -10.18
CA LEU A 23 3.97 -1.92 -8.96
C LEU A 23 5.25 -2.45 -8.32
N CYS A 24 5.40 -2.24 -7.02
CA CYS A 24 6.43 -2.86 -6.20
C CYS A 24 5.79 -3.68 -5.08
N THR A 25 6.28 -4.89 -4.85
CA THR A 25 5.81 -5.78 -3.79
C THR A 25 6.97 -6.23 -2.91
N ILE A 26 6.67 -6.41 -1.64
CA ILE A 26 7.51 -7.12 -0.67
C ILE A 26 6.76 -8.37 -0.22
N ASN A 27 7.42 -9.53 -0.28
CA ASN A 27 6.89 -10.85 0.01
C ASN A 27 7.85 -11.64 0.92
N ALA A 28 8.39 -10.98 1.93
CA ALA A 28 9.27 -11.58 2.93
C ALA A 28 8.46 -12.22 4.06
N PRO A 29 9.01 -13.20 4.81
CA PRO A 29 8.31 -13.81 5.94
C PRO A 29 7.88 -12.79 7.02
N LYS A 30 8.69 -11.75 7.24
CA LYS A 30 8.48 -10.71 8.27
C LYS A 30 8.04 -9.35 7.71
N ALA A 31 7.73 -9.25 6.43
CA ALA A 31 7.18 -8.02 5.84
C ALA A 31 6.49 -8.35 4.53
N GLN A 32 5.21 -8.01 4.41
CA GLN A 32 4.46 -8.21 3.18
C GLN A 32 3.66 -6.97 2.82
N GLY A 33 3.63 -6.60 1.54
CA GLY A 33 2.99 -5.37 1.13
C GLY A 33 3.16 -5.07 -0.35
N ALA A 34 2.50 -3.99 -0.76
CA ALA A 34 2.57 -3.48 -2.12
C ALA A 34 2.51 -1.96 -2.12
N VAL A 35 3.20 -1.34 -3.07
CA VAL A 35 3.11 0.07 -3.39
C VAL A 35 3.04 0.26 -4.90
N GLY A 36 2.22 1.19 -5.36
CA GLY A 36 2.10 1.49 -6.78
C GLY A 36 0.68 1.72 -7.22
N PHE A 37 0.41 1.46 -8.51
CA PHE A 37 -0.90 1.65 -9.11
C PHE A 37 -1.89 0.52 -8.77
N LEU A 38 -2.29 0.40 -7.50
CA LEU A 38 -2.96 -0.79 -6.97
C LEU A 38 -4.33 -1.06 -7.60
N SER A 39 -5.13 -0.04 -7.90
CA SER A 39 -6.45 -0.24 -8.54
C SER A 39 -6.35 -0.85 -9.94
N LYS A 40 -5.22 -0.67 -10.63
CA LYS A 40 -4.96 -1.27 -11.96
C LYS A 40 -4.42 -2.70 -11.85
N ALA A 41 -3.85 -3.06 -10.71
CA ALA A 41 -3.27 -4.39 -10.47
C ALA A 41 -4.33 -5.43 -10.07
N GLY A 42 -5.48 -4.99 -9.54
CA GLY A 42 -6.49 -5.87 -8.95
C GLY A 42 -6.00 -6.52 -7.64
N PRO A 43 -6.68 -7.57 -7.15
CA PRO A 43 -6.29 -8.25 -5.92
C PRO A 43 -4.88 -8.87 -6.00
N LEU A 44 -3.97 -8.35 -5.19
CA LEU A 44 -2.58 -8.81 -5.11
C LEU A 44 -2.42 -9.83 -3.99
N THR A 45 -2.15 -11.09 -4.35
CA THR A 45 -1.92 -12.16 -3.37
C THR A 45 -0.43 -12.41 -3.18
N LEU A 46 0.04 -12.21 -1.95
CA LEU A 46 1.35 -12.59 -1.45
C LEU A 46 1.22 -13.86 -0.61
N LYS A 47 2.31 -14.29 0.05
CA LYS A 47 2.33 -15.53 0.86
C LYS A 47 1.22 -15.57 1.93
N SER A 48 1.14 -14.56 2.79
CA SER A 48 0.13 -14.46 3.85
C SER A 48 -0.80 -13.27 3.70
N LEU A 49 -0.43 -12.22 2.98
CA LEU A 49 -1.25 -11.04 2.74
C LEU A 49 -1.89 -11.06 1.34
N THR A 50 -3.18 -10.77 1.26
CA THR A 50 -3.84 -10.32 0.03
C THR A 50 -4.26 -8.87 0.19
N VAL A 51 -3.94 -8.03 -0.80
CA VAL A 51 -4.29 -6.61 -0.87
C VAL A 51 -5.25 -6.39 -2.03
N ASP A 52 -6.47 -5.93 -1.75
CA ASP A 52 -7.42 -5.47 -2.76
C ASP A 52 -7.70 -3.99 -2.52
N SER A 53 -7.23 -3.11 -3.41
CA SER A 53 -7.31 -1.66 -3.24
C SER A 53 -7.91 -0.98 -4.47
N LYS A 54 -8.85 -0.06 -4.23
CA LYS A 54 -9.44 0.80 -5.24
C LYS A 54 -8.72 2.15 -5.37
N ASN A 55 -7.74 2.44 -4.51
CA ASN A 55 -6.92 3.63 -4.65
C ASN A 55 -6.08 3.55 -5.94
N GLU A 56 -6.05 4.63 -6.72
CA GLU A 56 -5.19 4.70 -7.91
C GLU A 56 -3.73 4.45 -7.53
N TYR A 57 -3.26 5.10 -6.47
CA TYR A 57 -1.93 4.89 -5.92
C TYR A 57 -2.01 4.77 -4.39
N ALA A 58 -1.39 3.73 -3.84
CA ALA A 58 -1.26 3.55 -2.40
C ALA A 58 -0.03 2.70 -2.07
N ALA A 59 0.46 2.85 -0.84
CA ALA A 59 1.44 1.97 -0.21
C ALA A 59 0.76 1.27 0.98
N ILE A 60 0.78 -0.06 1.00
CA ILE A 60 0.22 -0.86 2.09
C ILE A 60 1.27 -1.89 2.51
N LEU A 61 1.59 -1.92 3.80
CA LEU A 61 2.60 -2.79 4.38
C LEU A 61 2.09 -3.44 5.67
N ALA A 62 2.32 -4.74 5.83
CA ALA A 62 2.04 -5.50 7.03
C ALA A 62 3.34 -6.06 7.61
N VAL A 63 3.60 -5.77 8.90
CA VAL A 63 4.83 -6.14 9.61
C VAL A 63 4.46 -6.74 10.97
N PRO A 64 5.00 -7.90 11.35
CA PRO A 64 4.81 -8.48 12.67
C PRO A 64 5.57 -7.68 13.74
N LEU A 65 4.98 -7.54 14.92
CA LEU A 65 5.53 -6.81 16.08
C LEU A 65 6.20 -7.73 17.11
N ASP A 66 6.24 -9.05 16.85
CA ASP A 66 6.69 -10.07 17.80
C ASP A 66 7.81 -10.98 17.26
N ASP A 67 8.52 -10.51 16.22
CA ASP A 67 9.65 -11.20 15.56
C ASP A 67 9.33 -12.56 14.93
N LYS A 68 8.05 -12.92 14.80
CA LYS A 68 7.59 -14.12 14.10
C LYS A 68 7.28 -13.84 12.63
N ASP A 69 7.17 -14.89 11.83
CA ASP A 69 6.62 -14.79 10.48
C ASP A 69 5.19 -14.24 10.51
N LEU A 70 4.80 -13.47 9.49
CA LEU A 70 3.49 -12.85 9.39
C LEU A 70 2.32 -13.87 9.49
N SER A 71 2.55 -15.11 9.05
CA SER A 71 1.59 -16.22 9.13
C SER A 71 1.33 -16.74 10.55
N THR A 72 2.23 -16.47 11.50
CA THR A 72 2.21 -17.02 12.86
C THR A 72 2.39 -15.97 13.96
N SER A 73 2.57 -14.70 13.59
CA SER A 73 2.65 -13.58 14.51
C SER A 73 1.36 -13.41 15.32
N GLY A 74 1.50 -13.07 16.60
CA GLY A 74 0.38 -12.72 17.47
C GLY A 74 0.03 -11.23 17.42
N SER A 75 0.81 -10.40 16.72
CA SER A 75 0.54 -8.98 16.60
C SER A 75 1.17 -8.41 15.34
N VAL A 76 0.36 -7.80 14.47
CA VAL A 76 0.79 -7.27 13.17
C VAL A 76 0.41 -5.81 13.06
N LEU A 77 1.35 -4.95 12.70
CA LEU A 77 1.09 -3.58 12.28
C LEU A 77 0.84 -3.54 10.77
N VAL A 78 -0.31 -3.02 10.40
CA VAL A 78 -0.64 -2.63 9.02
C VAL A 78 -0.47 -1.12 8.92
N GLN A 79 0.29 -0.68 7.92
CA GLN A 79 0.51 0.72 7.58
C GLN A 79 -0.05 0.97 6.18
N VAL A 80 -0.75 2.09 6.02
CA VAL A 80 -1.31 2.50 4.75
C VAL A 80 -1.04 3.99 4.53
N THR A 81 -0.68 4.32 3.29
CA THR A 81 -0.55 5.71 2.84
C THR A 81 -1.07 5.80 1.42
N THR A 82 -1.86 6.81 1.13
CA THR A 82 -2.39 7.10 -0.20
C THR A 82 -1.72 8.35 -0.77
N GLN A 83 -2.19 8.83 -1.91
CA GLN A 83 -1.71 10.11 -2.43
C GLN A 83 -2.00 11.23 -1.43
N CYS A 84 -0.95 11.95 -1.06
CA CYS A 84 -1.00 13.08 -0.13
C CYS A 84 -0.55 14.36 -0.85
N ARG A 85 -1.37 15.42 -0.79
CA ARG A 85 -1.10 16.72 -1.43
C ARG A 85 -1.50 17.89 -0.51
N PRO A 86 -0.77 19.01 -0.53
CA PRO A 86 -1.20 20.21 0.18
C PRO A 86 -2.59 20.69 -0.29
N TYR A 87 -3.30 21.40 0.59
CA TYR A 87 -4.56 22.03 0.25
C TYR A 87 -4.35 23.03 -0.89
N HIS A 88 -5.32 23.09 -1.81
CA HIS A 88 -5.25 23.86 -3.05
C HIS A 88 -4.18 23.43 -4.07
N TRP A 89 -3.56 22.25 -3.95
CA TRP A 89 -2.73 21.68 -5.02
C TRP A 89 -3.47 21.69 -6.36
N LYS A 90 -2.83 22.18 -7.42
CA LYS A 90 -3.38 22.20 -8.78
C LYS A 90 -2.37 21.67 -9.78
N GLU A 91 -2.88 20.82 -10.66
CA GLU A 91 -2.14 20.26 -11.78
C GLU A 91 -3.02 20.21 -13.01
N ALA A 92 -2.42 20.38 -14.17
CA ALA A 92 -3.08 20.27 -15.47
C ALA A 92 -2.33 19.26 -16.37
N PRO A 93 -3.02 18.55 -17.27
CA PRO A 93 -2.37 17.76 -18.30
C PRO A 93 -1.36 18.61 -19.08
N ALA A 94 -0.19 18.06 -19.33
CA ALA A 94 0.85 18.75 -20.09
C ALA A 94 1.73 17.73 -20.83
N THR A 95 2.30 18.20 -21.93
CA THR A 95 3.22 17.42 -22.74
C THR A 95 4.65 17.92 -22.54
N PHE A 96 5.58 17.01 -22.31
CA PHE A 96 6.99 17.29 -22.05
C PHE A 96 7.86 16.63 -23.11
N LYS A 97 9.00 17.24 -23.44
CA LYS A 97 10.01 16.60 -24.29
C LYS A 97 11.19 16.15 -23.44
N ASP A 98 11.87 15.08 -23.85
CA ASP A 98 13.19 14.77 -23.29
C ASP A 98 14.19 15.92 -23.57
N PRO A 99 15.32 15.99 -22.84
CA PRO A 99 16.33 17.02 -23.06
C PRO A 99 16.81 17.10 -24.52
N GLU A 100 16.84 15.98 -25.23
CA GLU A 100 17.25 15.88 -26.63
C GLU A 100 16.14 16.24 -27.64
N GLY A 101 14.90 16.45 -27.18
CA GLY A 101 13.73 16.78 -28.01
C GLY A 101 13.22 15.65 -28.91
N LYS A 102 13.71 14.42 -28.72
CA LYS A 102 13.41 13.24 -29.51
C LYS A 102 12.12 12.56 -29.08
N ASN A 103 11.85 12.55 -27.78
CA ASN A 103 10.68 11.89 -27.22
C ASN A 103 9.71 12.91 -26.63
N THR A 104 8.43 12.58 -26.72
CA THR A 104 7.33 13.40 -26.19
C THR A 104 6.55 12.56 -25.19
N TYR A 105 6.30 13.10 -24.00
CA TYR A 105 5.67 12.44 -22.87
C TYR A 105 4.45 13.20 -22.43
N GLU A 106 3.35 12.48 -22.24
CA GLU A 106 2.18 13.00 -21.54
C GLU A 106 2.40 12.92 -20.03
N GLY A 107 2.05 13.98 -19.32
CA GLY A 107 2.19 14.06 -17.89
C GLY A 107 1.31 15.15 -17.30
N LYS A 108 1.72 15.65 -16.15
CA LYS A 108 1.02 16.74 -15.46
C LYS A 108 1.99 17.85 -15.13
N ARG A 109 1.60 19.09 -15.40
CA ARG A 109 2.30 20.29 -14.96
C ARG A 109 1.69 20.74 -13.63
N ILE A 110 2.54 20.99 -12.65
CA ILE A 110 2.15 21.59 -11.38
C ILE A 110 1.91 23.08 -11.65
N GLU A 111 0.69 23.54 -11.39
CA GLU A 111 0.30 24.95 -11.54
C GLU A 111 0.33 25.69 -10.21
N ASP A 112 0.04 24.98 -9.12
CA ASP A 112 0.06 25.47 -7.75
C ASP A 112 0.46 24.34 -6.82
N THR A 113 1.46 24.57 -5.97
CA THR A 113 1.91 23.59 -4.98
C THR A 113 1.01 23.54 -3.75
N GLY A 114 0.07 24.48 -3.61
CA GLY A 114 -0.81 24.60 -2.46
C GLY A 114 -0.10 25.03 -1.18
N SER A 115 -0.79 24.84 -0.06
CA SER A 115 -0.32 25.17 1.29
C SER A 115 -0.88 24.19 2.32
N GLU A 116 -0.44 24.31 3.58
CA GLU A 116 -1.07 23.58 4.68
C GLU A 116 -2.60 23.82 4.74
N PRO A 117 -3.39 22.83 5.22
CA PRO A 117 -2.98 21.50 5.66
C PRO A 117 -2.73 20.52 4.50
N TRP A 118 -2.12 19.37 4.80
CA TRP A 118 -2.02 18.24 3.86
C TRP A 118 -3.34 17.48 3.78
N ASN A 119 -3.69 17.01 2.58
CA ASN A 119 -4.87 16.19 2.31
C ASN A 119 -4.43 14.83 1.79
N GLU A 120 -5.00 13.78 2.36
CA GLU A 120 -4.84 12.41 1.90
C GLU A 120 -6.11 11.95 1.18
N ILE A 121 -5.92 11.21 0.10
CA ILE A 121 -7.04 10.50 -0.52
C ILE A 121 -7.53 9.41 0.44
N GLU A 122 -8.85 9.29 0.61
CA GLU A 122 -9.41 8.26 1.48
C GLU A 122 -8.91 6.86 1.11
N THR A 123 -8.53 6.08 2.13
CA THR A 123 -8.16 4.68 2.00
C THR A 123 -9.37 3.85 1.56
N GLN A 124 -9.19 3.06 0.50
CA GLN A 124 -10.21 2.18 -0.09
C GLN A 124 -9.62 0.80 -0.34
N ALA A 125 -9.20 0.13 0.73
CA ALA A 125 -8.55 -1.18 0.64
C ALA A 125 -9.16 -2.21 1.60
N THR A 126 -9.25 -3.44 1.11
CA THR A 126 -9.58 -4.63 1.89
C THR A 126 -8.35 -5.53 1.94
N LEU A 127 -8.01 -6.00 3.13
CA LEU A 127 -6.89 -6.89 3.37
C LEU A 127 -7.40 -8.24 3.87
N THR A 128 -6.75 -9.30 3.42
CA THR A 128 -6.89 -10.64 4.00
C THR A 128 -5.52 -11.13 4.44
N ILE A 129 -5.40 -11.49 5.73
CA ILE A 129 -4.17 -12.03 6.30
C ILE A 129 -4.42 -13.49 6.68
N ARG A 130 -3.70 -14.41 6.03
CA ARG A 130 -3.67 -15.85 6.37
C ARG A 130 -2.82 -16.06 7.62
N ASN A 131 -3.44 -15.83 8.77
CA ASN A 131 -2.87 -16.07 10.09
C ASN A 131 -4.01 -16.42 11.05
N ALA A 132 -4.02 -17.66 11.54
CA ALA A 132 -5.09 -18.17 12.38
C ALA A 132 -5.08 -17.62 13.82
N ARG A 133 -4.00 -16.94 14.24
CA ARG A 133 -3.89 -16.35 15.58
C ARG A 133 -4.61 -15.02 15.70
N LEU A 134 -4.71 -14.28 14.60
CA LEU A 134 -5.36 -12.97 14.58
C LEU A 134 -6.89 -13.11 14.69
N LYS A 135 -7.50 -12.26 15.50
CA LYS A 135 -8.93 -12.22 15.82
C LYS A 135 -9.53 -10.82 15.89
N LYS A 136 -8.71 -9.79 16.05
CA LYS A 136 -9.11 -8.40 16.28
C LYS A 136 -8.30 -7.46 15.39
N ALA A 137 -8.90 -6.32 15.05
CA ALA A 137 -8.21 -5.17 14.48
C ALA A 137 -8.53 -3.90 15.27
N THR A 138 -7.51 -3.07 15.48
CA THR A 138 -7.62 -1.78 16.18
C THR A 138 -6.98 -0.70 15.31
N ALA A 139 -7.76 0.30 14.89
CA ALA A 139 -7.22 1.47 14.20
C ALA A 139 -6.44 2.32 15.20
N LEU A 140 -5.32 2.89 14.75
CA LEU A 140 -4.54 3.84 15.54
C LEU A 140 -4.66 5.25 14.96
N ASP A 141 -4.46 6.24 15.83
CA ASP A 141 -4.28 7.63 15.45
C ASP A 141 -2.87 7.87 14.86
N PRO A 142 -2.56 9.08 14.34
CA PRO A 142 -1.24 9.40 13.81
C PRO A 142 -0.08 9.26 14.81
N ASN A 143 -0.35 9.24 16.11
CA ASN A 143 0.65 9.04 17.17
C ASN A 143 0.82 7.56 17.54
N GLY A 144 0.10 6.64 16.89
CA GLY A 144 0.12 5.21 17.19
C GLY A 144 -0.72 4.82 18.40
N MET A 145 -1.62 5.68 18.88
CA MET A 145 -2.52 5.39 19.99
C MET A 145 -3.82 4.75 19.49
N PRO A 146 -4.43 3.81 20.24
CA PRO A 146 -5.70 3.21 19.85
C PRO A 146 -6.80 4.26 19.64
N ALA A 147 -7.39 4.29 18.44
CA ALA A 147 -8.47 5.20 18.07
C ALA A 147 -9.84 4.51 18.02
N GLY A 148 -9.88 3.19 17.77
CA GLY A 148 -11.12 2.42 17.77
C GLY A 148 -10.97 1.03 17.17
N ASP A 149 -11.98 0.18 17.42
CA ASP A 149 -12.01 -1.17 16.86
C ASP A 149 -12.42 -1.15 15.38
N VAL A 150 -11.79 -2.02 14.58
CA VAL A 150 -12.15 -2.23 13.17
C VAL A 150 -12.82 -3.60 13.06
N ALA A 151 -13.97 -3.64 12.37
CA ALA A 151 -14.68 -4.88 12.14
C ALA A 151 -13.83 -5.85 11.30
N VAL A 152 -13.82 -7.12 11.69
CA VAL A 152 -13.08 -8.18 11.01
C VAL A 152 -13.97 -9.38 10.72
N ASP A 153 -13.72 -10.05 9.60
CA ASP A 153 -14.28 -11.35 9.27
C ASP A 153 -13.18 -12.42 9.39
N VAL A 154 -13.34 -13.35 10.33
CA VAL A 154 -12.36 -14.40 10.60
C VAL A 154 -12.93 -15.74 10.12
N LYS A 155 -12.37 -16.27 9.03
CA LYS A 155 -12.81 -17.53 8.42
C LYS A 155 -11.61 -18.34 7.95
N ALA A 156 -11.70 -19.67 8.11
CA ALA A 156 -10.72 -20.62 7.57
C ALA A 156 -9.24 -20.26 7.87
N GLY A 157 -8.95 -19.75 9.07
CA GLY A 157 -7.58 -19.39 9.47
C GLY A 157 -7.04 -18.09 8.86
N ALA A 158 -7.92 -17.24 8.29
CA ALA A 158 -7.58 -15.91 7.82
C ALA A 158 -8.46 -14.85 8.49
N LEU A 159 -7.90 -13.65 8.65
CA LEU A 159 -8.59 -12.44 9.09
C LEU A 159 -8.73 -11.51 7.88
N THR A 160 -9.96 -11.08 7.59
CA THR A 160 -10.25 -10.10 6.53
C THR A 160 -10.82 -8.83 7.15
N LEU A 161 -10.38 -7.67 6.67
CA LEU A 161 -10.89 -6.37 7.09
C LEU A 161 -10.90 -5.38 5.93
N THR A 162 -11.91 -4.51 5.90
CA THR A 162 -11.85 -3.28 5.11
C THR A 162 -11.25 -2.19 5.99
N LEU A 163 -10.18 -1.55 5.51
CA LEU A 163 -9.52 -0.49 6.27
C LEU A 163 -10.45 0.73 6.42
N PRO A 164 -10.45 1.41 7.57
CA PRO A 164 -11.11 2.70 7.72
C PRO A 164 -10.65 3.71 6.65
N ARG A 165 -11.54 4.60 6.24
CA ARG A 165 -11.27 5.59 5.17
C ARG A 165 -10.13 6.55 5.50
N ASN A 166 -9.89 6.80 6.78
CA ASN A 166 -8.83 7.64 7.31
C ASN A 166 -7.71 6.82 7.99
N ALA A 167 -7.64 5.52 7.71
CA ALA A 167 -6.62 4.67 8.33
C ALA A 167 -5.22 5.11 7.87
N LEU A 168 -4.32 5.26 8.84
CA LEU A 168 -2.86 5.29 8.65
C LEU A 168 -2.24 4.00 9.17
N TYR A 169 -2.71 3.57 10.34
CA TYR A 169 -2.22 2.40 11.05
C TYR A 169 -3.37 1.55 11.58
N VAL A 170 -3.24 0.24 11.48
CA VAL A 170 -4.12 -0.73 12.12
C VAL A 170 -3.28 -1.83 12.74
N VAL A 171 -3.51 -2.12 14.02
CA VAL A 171 -2.90 -3.28 14.69
C VAL A 171 -3.87 -4.45 14.66
N LEU A 172 -3.38 -5.60 14.19
CA LEU A 172 -4.09 -6.87 14.20
C LEU A 172 -3.54 -7.74 15.34
N GLN A 173 -4.43 -8.40 16.09
CA GLN A 173 -4.09 -9.27 17.22
C GLN A 173 -5.00 -10.47 17.27
#